data_AF-A0A8B6LH97-F1
#
_entry.id   AF-A0A8B6LH97-F1
#
_cell.length_a   1.000
_cell.length_b   1.000
_cell.length_c   1.000
_cell.angle_alpha   90.00
_cell.angle_beta   90.00
_cell.angle_gamma   90.00
#
_symmetry.space_group_name_H-M   'P 1'
#
loop_
_entity.id
_entity.type
_entity.pdbx_description
1 polymer ?
#
loop_
_entity_poly.entity_id
_entity_poly.type
_entity_poly.pdbx_seq_one_letter_code
_entity_poly.pdbx_strand_id
1 'polypeptide(L)'
;MPHEQWMTRLADDTEIVVAADGNGPSPLGIDKAIAIVQSRFYLEPRAIQLIAPFLKGRGSWRLLTIDFGVEALRHASEFLMCFAFVAANTTLCGTSPYFEVGFALPKQRPLEDPVFLLTVKTIVGIPFPMA
;
A
#
# COMPACT_ATOMS: atom_id res chain seq x y z
N MET A 1 13.76 10.30 -18.27
CA MET A 1 12.73 9.25 -18.41
C MET A 1 11.41 9.86 -18.00
N PRO A 2 10.30 9.66 -18.73
CA PRO A 2 9.00 10.06 -18.22
C PRO A 2 8.80 9.42 -16.85
N HIS A 3 8.33 10.18 -15.87
CA HIS A 3 8.01 9.59 -14.57
C HIS A 3 6.93 8.54 -14.80
N GLU A 4 7.23 7.26 -14.59
CA GLU A 4 6.24 6.16 -14.74
C GLU A 4 5.13 6.25 -13.68
N GLN A 5 5.39 7.02 -12.61
CA GLN A 5 4.52 7.18 -11.46
C GLN A 5 4.58 8.62 -10.93
N TRP A 6 3.49 9.02 -10.29
CA TRP A 6 3.33 10.27 -9.57
C TRP A 6 3.09 9.99 -8.10
N MET A 7 3.66 10.82 -7.23
CA MET A 7 3.65 10.61 -5.78
C MET A 7 3.16 11.86 -5.07
N THR A 8 2.37 11.69 -4.03
CA THR A 8 2.00 12.75 -3.08
C THR A 8 1.90 12.19 -1.67
N ARG A 9 1.90 13.03 -0.64
CA ARG A 9 1.79 12.61 0.76
C ARG A 9 0.54 13.18 1.41
N LEU A 10 -0.12 12.34 2.20
CA LEU A 10 -1.22 12.75 3.07
C LEU A 10 -0.67 13.41 4.35
N ALA A 11 -1.57 13.99 5.14
CA ALA A 11 -1.23 14.68 6.39
C ALA A 11 -0.60 13.77 7.47
N ASP A 12 -0.76 12.45 7.35
CA ASP A 12 -0.19 11.45 8.27
C ASP A 12 1.07 10.76 7.72
N ASP A 13 1.69 11.38 6.71
CA ASP A 13 2.87 10.92 5.96
C ASP A 13 2.64 9.68 5.08
N THR A 14 1.39 9.21 4.92
CA THR A 14 1.10 8.13 3.96
C THR A 14 1.35 8.62 2.54
N GLU A 15 2.21 7.91 1.81
CA GLU A 15 2.50 8.19 0.41
C GLU A 15 1.44 7.58 -0.50
N ILE A 16 0.95 8.35 -1.47
CA ILE A 16 0.01 7.90 -2.49
C ILE A 16 0.74 7.88 -3.82
N VAL A 17 0.80 6.71 -4.44
CA VAL A 17 1.46 6.49 -5.73
C VAL A 17 0.41 6.22 -6.79
N VAL A 18 0.47 6.94 -7.91
CA VAL A 18 -0.45 6.79 -9.03
C VAL A 18 0.34 6.60 -10.32
N ALA A 19 -0.08 5.67 -11.19
CA ALA A 19 0.55 5.49 -12.49
C ALA A 19 0.47 6.78 -13.33
N ALA A 20 1.52 7.07 -14.10
CA ALA A 20 1.49 8.16 -15.05
C ALA A 20 0.74 7.79 -16.33
N ASP A 21 0.10 8.78 -16.95
CA ASP A 21 -0.52 8.70 -18.26
C ASP A 21 -0.01 9.85 -19.15
N GLY A 22 1.20 9.66 -19.69
CA GLY A 22 1.88 10.62 -20.57
C GLY A 22 2.34 11.90 -19.88
N ASN A 23 1.40 12.80 -19.59
CA ASN A 23 1.66 14.17 -19.12
C ASN A 23 1.36 14.40 -17.63
N GLY A 24 0.87 13.40 -16.91
CA GLY A 24 0.43 13.56 -15.53
C GLY A 24 0.03 12.25 -14.87
N PRO A 25 -0.47 12.27 -13.62
CA PRO A 25 -1.10 11.11 -13.02
C PRO A 25 -2.34 10.69 -13.82
N SER A 26 -2.55 9.39 -13.98
CA SER A 26 -3.73 8.85 -14.66
C SER A 26 -5.01 9.34 -13.97
N PRO A 27 -5.97 9.96 -14.70
CA PRO A 27 -7.23 10.43 -14.12
C PRO A 27 -8.00 9.31 -13.40
N LEU A 28 -8.06 8.11 -14.00
CA LEU A 28 -8.66 6.94 -13.37
C LEU A 28 -7.94 6.55 -12.08
N GLY A 29 -6.61 6.63 -12.07
CA GLY A 29 -5.81 6.38 -10.88
C GLY A 29 -6.06 7.38 -9.77
N ILE A 30 -6.25 8.66 -10.11
CA ILE A 30 -6.61 9.72 -9.15
C ILE A 30 -7.99 9.46 -8.54
N ASP A 31 -9.00 9.17 -9.37
CA ASP A 31 -10.37 8.93 -8.90
C ASP A 31 -10.41 7.73 -7.93
N LYS A 32 -9.68 6.65 -8.26
CA LYS A 32 -9.49 5.50 -7.38
C LYS A 32 -8.78 5.89 -6.09
N ALA A 33 -7.69 6.65 -6.19
CA ALA A 33 -6.93 7.10 -5.02
C ALA A 33 -7.83 7.91 -4.06
N ILE A 34 -8.63 8.84 -4.59
CA ILE A 34 -9.58 9.62 -3.79
C ILE A 34 -10.58 8.70 -3.07
N ALA A 35 -11.25 7.81 -3.81
CA ALA A 35 -12.27 6.92 -3.25
C ALA A 35 -11.71 5.98 -2.17
N ILE A 36 -10.51 5.44 -2.39
CA ILE A 36 -9.84 4.52 -1.47
C ILE A 36 -9.28 5.24 -0.25
N VAL A 37 -8.71 6.43 -0.41
CA VAL A 37 -8.26 7.26 0.72
C VAL A 37 -9.44 7.64 1.62
N GLN A 38 -10.59 7.96 1.05
CA GLN A 38 -11.82 8.23 1.82
C GLN A 38 -12.35 6.99 2.55
N SER A 39 -12.11 5.79 2.00
CA SER A 39 -12.54 4.51 2.58
C SER A 39 -11.49 3.86 3.48
N ARG A 40 -10.35 4.52 3.68
CA ARG A 40 -9.16 3.99 4.35
C ARG A 40 -9.43 3.46 5.75
N PHE A 41 -10.31 4.12 6.51
CA PHE A 41 -10.71 3.71 7.85
C PHE A 41 -11.25 2.27 7.93
N TYR A 42 -11.87 1.77 6.86
CA TYR A 42 -12.37 0.40 6.78
C TYR A 42 -11.33 -0.59 6.23
N LEU A 43 -10.48 -0.13 5.31
CA LEU A 43 -9.53 -0.98 4.59
C LEU A 43 -8.29 -1.30 5.42
N GLU A 44 -7.75 -0.33 6.15
CA GLU A 44 -6.54 -0.52 6.96
C GLU A 44 -6.69 -1.59 8.04
N PRO A 45 -7.73 -1.57 8.90
CA PRO A 45 -7.88 -2.62 9.91
C PRO A 45 -8.00 -4.00 9.28
N ARG A 46 -8.64 -4.10 8.10
CA ARG A 46 -8.77 -5.36 7.38
C ARG A 46 -7.42 -5.85 6.86
N ALA A 47 -6.61 -4.96 6.27
CA ALA A 47 -5.26 -5.29 5.85
C ALA A 47 -4.39 -5.73 7.04
N ILE A 48 -4.48 -5.01 8.16
CA ILE A 48 -3.76 -5.33 9.40
C ILE A 48 -4.16 -6.72 9.92
N GLN A 49 -5.45 -7.07 9.91
CA GLN A 49 -5.92 -8.41 10.30
C GLN A 49 -5.29 -9.52 9.45
N LEU A 50 -5.06 -9.27 8.16
CA LEU A 50 -4.45 -10.25 7.26
C LEU A 50 -2.95 -10.43 7.53
N ILE A 51 -2.22 -9.36 7.87
CA ILE A 51 -0.77 -9.41 8.09
C ILE A 51 -0.38 -9.71 9.54
N ALA A 52 -1.26 -9.48 10.51
CA ALA A 52 -0.99 -9.69 11.94
C ALA A 52 -0.46 -11.10 12.29
N PRO A 53 -0.91 -12.20 11.67
CA PRO A 53 -0.40 -13.53 11.97
C PRO A 53 1.07 -13.76 11.58
N PHE A 54 1.61 -12.98 10.63
CA PHE A 54 2.95 -13.19 10.08
C PHE A 54 4.07 -12.72 10.99
N LEU A 55 3.77 -11.82 11.94
CA LEU A 55 4.77 -11.30 12.86
C LEU A 55 4.25 -11.33 14.30
N LYS A 56 4.88 -12.16 15.13
CA LYS A 56 4.55 -12.25 16.56
C LYS A 56 5.44 -11.30 17.34
N GLY A 57 4.88 -10.20 17.84
CA GLY A 57 5.62 -9.23 18.64
C GLY A 57 4.72 -8.14 19.22
N ARG A 58 5.22 -7.42 20.22
CA ARG A 58 4.58 -6.17 20.69
C ARG A 58 5.00 -5.04 19.77
N GLY A 59 4.03 -4.36 19.17
CA GLY A 59 4.26 -3.25 18.24
C GLY A 59 2.98 -2.85 17.53
N SER A 60 3.11 -1.98 16.54
CA SER A 60 2.01 -1.52 15.70
C SER A 60 2.38 -1.60 14.22
N TRP A 61 1.36 -1.79 13.39
CA TRP A 61 1.49 -1.67 11.94
C TRP A 61 1.26 -0.22 11.56
N ARG A 62 2.20 0.36 10.82
CA ARG A 62 2.07 1.71 10.24
C ARG A 62 1.92 1.58 8.74
N LEU A 63 0.84 2.15 8.18
CA LEU A 63 0.71 2.30 6.73
C LEU A 63 1.75 3.32 6.25
N LEU A 64 2.50 2.94 5.21
CA LEU A 64 3.51 3.79 4.58
C LEU A 64 3.03 4.32 3.24
N THR A 65 2.45 3.43 2.42
CA THR A 65 2.13 3.74 1.03
C THR A 65 0.80 3.11 0.62
N ILE A 66 0.04 3.79 -0.22
CA ILE A 66 -1.03 3.21 -1.03
C ILE A 66 -0.64 3.36 -2.51
N ASP A 67 -0.38 2.23 -3.17
CA ASP A 67 0.08 2.18 -4.55
C ASP A 67 -1.08 1.84 -5.49
N PHE A 68 -1.39 2.76 -6.40
CA PHE A 68 -2.29 2.62 -7.56
C PHE A 68 -1.49 2.62 -8.88
N GLY A 69 -0.18 2.44 -8.76
CA GLY A 69 0.81 2.58 -9.80
C GLY A 69 1.21 1.25 -10.44
N VAL A 70 2.45 1.22 -10.92
CA VAL A 70 2.98 0.08 -11.68
C VAL A 70 3.09 -1.17 -10.81
N GLU A 71 3.38 -1.05 -9.52
CA GLU A 71 3.47 -2.22 -8.65
C GLU A 71 2.10 -2.85 -8.43
N ALA A 72 1.05 -2.07 -8.18
CA ALA A 72 -0.32 -2.60 -8.10
C ALA A 72 -0.70 -3.41 -9.36
N LEU A 73 -0.39 -2.87 -10.54
CA LEU A 73 -0.60 -3.55 -11.82
C LEU A 73 0.20 -4.85 -11.93
N ARG A 74 1.48 -4.85 -11.53
CA ARG A 74 2.33 -6.06 -11.52
C ARG A 74 1.76 -7.16 -10.63
N HIS A 75 1.12 -6.78 -9.53
CA HIS A 75 0.49 -7.69 -8.58
C HIS A 75 -0.98 -8.02 -8.93
N ALA A 76 -1.44 -7.66 -10.14
CA ALA A 76 -2.81 -7.85 -10.61
C ALA A 76 -3.87 -7.34 -9.60
N SER A 77 -3.52 -6.27 -8.88
CA SER A 77 -4.33 -5.64 -7.84
C SER A 77 -4.84 -4.29 -8.34
N GLU A 78 -5.97 -3.84 -7.80
CA GLU A 78 -6.49 -2.48 -8.01
C GLU A 78 -5.63 -1.46 -7.27
N PHE A 79 -5.14 -1.83 -6.08
CA PHE A 79 -4.16 -1.08 -5.31
C PHE A 79 -3.44 -1.99 -4.30
N LEU A 80 -2.30 -1.52 -3.81
CA LEU A 80 -1.54 -2.13 -2.71
C LEU A 80 -1.54 -1.20 -1.51
N MET A 81 -1.66 -1.74 -0.30
CA MET A 81 -1.34 -1.05 0.94
C MET A 81 -0.05 -1.62 1.53
N CYS A 82 0.96 -0.77 1.72
CA CYS A 82 2.26 -1.17 2.23
C CYS A 82 2.39 -0.77 3.70
N PHE A 83 2.60 -1.75 4.57
CA PHE A 83 2.71 -1.56 6.02
C PHE A 83 4.12 -1.89 6.50
N ALA A 84 4.65 -1.10 7.41
CA ALA A 84 5.82 -1.47 8.20
C ALA A 84 5.42 -1.79 9.65
N PHE A 85 6.06 -2.80 10.22
CA PHE A 85 5.92 -3.09 11.64
C PHE A 85 6.88 -2.24 12.47
N VAL A 86 6.35 -1.52 13.45
CA VAL A 86 7.12 -0.75 14.41
C VAL A 86 7.04 -1.47 15.76
N ALA A 87 8.17 -2.02 16.21
CA ALA A 87 8.21 -2.68 17.52
C ALA A 87 7.98 -1.67 18.65
N ALA A 88 7.43 -2.14 19.77
CA ALA A 88 7.19 -1.29 20.94
C ALA A 88 8.49 -0.56 21.36
N ASN A 89 8.37 0.75 21.64
CA ASN A 89 9.47 1.63 22.04
C ASN A 89 10.57 1.83 20.97
N THR A 90 10.30 1.50 19.71
CA THR A 90 11.20 1.79 18.59
C THR A 90 10.55 2.80 17.64
N THR A 91 11.37 3.55 16.93
CA THR A 91 10.90 4.40 15.83
C THR A 91 10.95 3.61 14.52
N LEU A 92 10.15 4.02 13.54
CA LEU A 92 10.21 3.48 12.20
C LEU A 92 11.63 3.65 11.65
N CYS A 93 12.26 2.54 11.23
CA CYS A 93 13.59 2.50 10.66
C CYS A 93 13.58 1.75 9.32
N GLY A 94 14.52 2.03 8.43
CA GLY A 94 14.63 1.37 7.11
C GLY A 94 14.89 -0.15 7.16
N THR A 95 15.14 -0.72 8.33
CA THR A 95 15.27 -2.17 8.56
C THR A 95 13.99 -2.81 9.11
N SER A 96 12.94 -2.03 9.33
CA SER A 96 11.66 -2.54 9.82
C SER A 96 11.06 -3.50 8.79
N PRO A 97 10.55 -4.67 9.21
CA PRO A 97 9.90 -5.57 8.26
C PRO A 97 8.64 -4.91 7.72
N TYR A 98 8.43 -5.04 6.42
CA TYR A 98 7.28 -4.48 5.74
C TYR A 98 6.50 -5.57 4.98
N PHE A 99 5.23 -5.30 4.73
CA PHE A 99 4.28 -6.19 4.09
C PHE A 99 3.42 -5.39 3.12
N GLU A 100 3.14 -5.97 1.96
CA GLU A 100 2.23 -5.40 0.96
C GLU A 100 0.94 -6.22 0.93
N VAL A 101 -0.19 -5.54 1.02
CA VAL A 101 -1.52 -6.15 0.95
C VAL A 101 -2.20 -5.69 -0.33
N GLY A 102 -2.42 -6.61 -1.27
CA GLY A 102 -3.08 -6.33 -2.53
C GLY A 102 -4.60 -6.47 -2.44
N PHE A 103 -5.29 -5.44 -2.92
CA PHE A 103 -6.73 -5.38 -3.02
C PHE A 103 -7.12 -5.49 -4.50
N ALA A 104 -7.87 -6.52 -4.86
CA ALA A 104 -8.31 -6.74 -6.24
C ALA A 104 -9.82 -6.92 -6.29
N LEU A 105 -10.46 -6.37 -7.32
CA LEU A 105 -11.84 -6.70 -7.64
C LEU A 105 -11.87 -8.00 -8.46
N PRO A 106 -12.63 -9.02 -8.06
CA PRO A 106 -12.75 -10.23 -8.87
C PRO A 106 -13.43 -9.88 -10.20
N LYS A 107 -12.73 -10.05 -11.32
CA LYS A 107 -13.24 -9.71 -12.67
C LYS A 107 -14.49 -10.49 -13.10
N GLN A 108 -14.87 -11.58 -12.40
CA GLN A 108 -15.89 -12.54 -12.85
C GLN A 108 -16.70 -13.26 -11.74
N ARG A 109 -16.88 -12.71 -10.52
CA ARG A 109 -17.73 -13.36 -9.49
C ARG A 109 -18.71 -12.40 -8.83
N PRO A 110 -19.89 -12.87 -8.39
CA PRO A 110 -20.72 -12.11 -7.47
C PRO A 110 -19.91 -11.81 -6.22
N LEU A 111 -19.80 -10.54 -5.84
CA LEU A 111 -19.08 -10.10 -4.65
C LEU A 111 -19.84 -10.54 -3.41
N GLU A 112 -19.44 -11.67 -2.81
CA GLU A 112 -19.77 -11.95 -1.42
C GLU A 112 -18.53 -11.85 -0.51
N ASP A 113 -17.31 -12.00 -1.04
CA ASP A 113 -16.08 -11.76 -0.30
C ASP A 113 -14.94 -11.27 -1.20
N PRO A 114 -14.32 -10.10 -0.94
CA PRO A 114 -13.12 -9.67 -1.65
C PRO A 114 -11.95 -10.63 -1.37
N VAL A 115 -11.36 -11.17 -2.44
CA VAL A 115 -10.16 -12.02 -2.37
C VAL A 115 -8.94 -11.11 -2.35
N PHE A 116 -8.20 -11.11 -1.25
CA PHE A 116 -6.96 -10.33 -1.10
C PHE A 116 -5.76 -11.18 -1.51
N LEU A 117 -4.95 -10.68 -2.43
CA LEU A 117 -3.70 -11.33 -2.84
C LEU A 117 -2.57 -10.81 -1.94
N LEU A 118 -2.04 -11.69 -1.09
CA LEU A 118 -0.89 -11.38 -0.24
C LEU A 118 0.40 -11.64 -1.03
N THR A 119 1.17 -10.58 -1.29
CA THR A 119 2.56 -10.74 -1.71
C THR A 119 3.46 -10.22 -0.60
N VAL A 120 4.12 -11.13 0.13
CA VAL A 120 5.14 -10.75 1.11
C VAL A 120 6.49 -10.70 0.41
N LYS A 121 6.98 -9.50 0.11
CA LYS A 121 8.39 -9.29 -0.22
C LYS A 121 9.07 -8.73 1.03
N THR A 122 10.07 -9.44 1.54
CA THR A 122 10.99 -8.89 2.53
C THR A 122 12.16 -8.26 1.79
N ILE A 123 12.22 -6.94 1.68
CA ILE A 123 13.46 -6.25 1.27
C ILE A 123 14.16 -5.83 2.55
N VAL A 124 15.31 -6.42 2.79
CA VAL A 124 16.22 -5.95 3.83
C VAL A 124 16.94 -4.73 3.25
N GLY A 125 16.58 -3.54 3.73
CA GLY A 125 17.27 -2.29 3.40
C GLY A 125 16.93 -1.74 2.01
N ILE A 126 15.90 -0.90 1.95
CA ILE A 126 15.88 0.19 0.97
C ILE A 126 16.23 1.46 1.75
N PRO A 127 17.30 2.19 1.36
CA PRO A 127 17.51 3.52 1.89
C PRO A 127 16.33 4.38 1.43
N PHE A 128 15.46 4.77 2.36
CA PHE A 128 14.54 5.86 2.09
C PHE A 128 15.39 7.10 1.75
N PRO A 129 15.07 7.84 0.67
CA PRO A 129 15.59 9.18 0.54
C PRO A 129 14.99 9.99 1.69
N MET A 130 15.81 10.28 2.70
CA MET A 130 15.49 11.35 3.64
C MET A 130 15.40 12.63 2.81
N ALA A 131 14.18 13.14 2.69
CA ALA A 131 13.96 14.53 2.32
C ALA A 131 14.30 15.42 3.53
#